data_AF-A0A512BWU5-F1
#
_entry.id   AF-A0A512BWU5-F1
#
_cell.length_a   1.000
_cell.length_b   1.000
_cell.length_c   1.000
_cell.angle_alpha   90.00
_cell.angle_beta   90.00
_cell.angle_gamma   90.00
#
_symmetry.space_group_name_H-M   'P 1'
#
loop_
_entity.id
_entity.type
_entity.pdbx_description
1 polymer ?
#
loop_
_entity_poly.entity_id
_entity_poly.type
_entity_poly.pdbx_seq_one_letter_code
_entity_poly.pdbx_strand_id
1 'polypeptide(L)' 'MSTSQHHVSHGTPEAYREFIAEMLGMARIQAEIGETYAATGDDAGLDYAMRRLAAYTRAALGTLADLKTEKHGGADECAA' A
#
# COMPACT_ATOMS: atom_id res chain seq x y z
N MET A 1 10.00 4.52 -37.68
CA MET A 1 9.76 5.23 -36.41
C MET A 1 9.91 4.21 -35.30
N SER A 2 11.01 4.24 -34.55
CA SER A 2 11.27 3.26 -33.49
C SER A 2 10.61 3.77 -32.21
N THR A 3 9.52 3.14 -31.78
CA THR A 3 8.88 3.42 -30.50
C THR A 3 9.70 2.71 -29.42
N SER A 4 10.65 3.42 -28.82
CA SER A 4 11.33 2.97 -27.61
C SER A 4 10.29 2.80 -26.51
N GLN A 5 9.91 1.55 -26.25
CA GLN A 5 9.07 1.17 -25.14
C GLN A 5 9.87 1.41 -23.86
N HIS A 6 9.66 2.55 -23.21
CA HIS A 6 10.18 2.80 -21.87
C HIS A 6 9.50 1.79 -20.94
N HIS A 7 10.23 0.77 -20.51
CA HIS A 7 9.82 -0.09 -19.41
C HIS A 7 9.70 0.79 -18.16
N VAL A 8 8.47 1.18 -17.80
CA VAL A 8 8.19 1.84 -16.54
C VAL A 8 8.41 0.77 -15.47
N SER A 9 9.56 0.82 -14.81
CA SER A 9 9.85 -0.11 -13.71
C SER A 9 8.88 0.19 -12.56
N HIS A 10 7.86 -0.63 -12.38
CA HIS A 10 6.87 -0.53 -11.30
C HIS A 10 7.44 -0.88 -9.90
N GLY A 11 8.76 -0.76 -9.69
CA GLY A 11 9.46 -1.22 -8.50
C GLY A 11 10.63 -0.34 -8.06
N THR A 12 10.65 0.96 -8.40
CA THR A 12 11.67 1.84 -7.81
C THR A 12 11.39 2.04 -6.31
N PRO A 13 12.43 2.24 -5.48
CA PRO A 13 12.24 2.57 -4.06
C PRO A 13 11.32 3.78 -3.84
N GLU A 14 11.34 4.75 -4.74
CA GLU A 14 10.49 5.94 -4.73
C GLU A 14 9.02 5.55 -4.95
N ALA A 15 8.72 4.75 -5.97
CA ALA A 15 7.37 4.28 -6.26
C ALA A 15 6.77 3.47 -5.10
N TYR A 16 7.59 2.64 -4.44
CA TYR A 16 7.13 1.92 -3.24
C TYR A 16 6.80 2.86 -2.08
N ARG A 17 7.62 3.89 -1.84
CA ARG A 17 7.33 4.89 -0.80
C ARG A 17 6.06 5.67 -1.10
N GLU A 18 5.84 6.04 -2.37
CA GLU A 18 4.62 6.72 -2.81
C GLU A 18 3.38 5.84 -2.57
N PHE A 19 3.42 4.57 -2.97
CA PHE A 19 2.33 3.64 -2.74
C PHE A 19 2.06 3.42 -1.23
N ILE A 20 3.11 3.25 -0.43
CA ILE A 20 2.97 3.13 1.04
C ILE A 20 2.28 4.39 1.60
N ALA A 21 2.69 5.58 1.17
CA ALA A 21 2.09 6.84 1.61
C ALA A 21 0.61 6.93 1.21
N GLU A 22 0.26 6.52 0.00
CA GLU A 22 -1.13 6.46 -0.46
C GLU A 22 -1.97 5.50 0.39
N MET A 23 -1.49 4.29 0.63
CA MET A 23 -2.20 3.30 1.48
C MET A 23 -2.36 3.79 2.92
N LEU A 24 -1.36 4.45 3.49
CA LEU A 24 -1.47 5.08 4.81
C LEU A 24 -2.49 6.24 4.82
N GLY A 25 -2.56 7.02 3.74
CA GLY A 25 -3.59 8.04 3.54
C GLY A 25 -5.01 7.43 3.56
N MET A 26 -5.20 6.32 2.86
CA MET A 26 -6.48 5.61 2.84
C MET A 26 -6.82 4.97 4.20
N ALA A 27 -5.83 4.42 4.89
CA ALA A 27 -5.97 3.90 6.24
C ALA A 27 -6.42 5.00 7.21
N ARG A 28 -5.80 6.19 7.17
CA ARG A 28 -6.19 7.34 7.99
C ARG A 28 -7.66 7.73 7.78
N ILE A 29 -8.11 7.81 6.53
CA ILE A 29 -9.52 8.13 6.21
C ILE A 29 -10.47 7.10 6.84
N GLN A 30 -10.14 5.80 6.77
CA GLN A 30 -10.98 4.76 7.37
C GLN A 30 -10.99 4.82 8.91
N ALA A 31 -9.87 5.23 9.53
CA ALA A 31 -9.83 5.45 10.98
C ALA A 31 -10.74 6.62 11.39
N GLU A 32 -10.67 7.76 10.71
CA GLU A 32 -11.52 8.92 10.96
C GLU A 32 -13.02 8.60 10.80
N ILE A 33 -13.37 7.83 9.75
CA ILE A 33 -14.74 7.36 9.53
C ILE A 33 -15.16 6.36 10.63
N GLY A 34 -14.27 5.44 11.01
CA GLY A 34 -14.53 4.47 12.07
C GLY A 34 -14.83 5.12 13.42
N GLU A 35 -14.12 6.19 13.78
CA GLU A 35 -14.41 6.99 14.98
C GLU A 35 -15.84 7.56 14.94
N THR A 36 -16.26 8.06 13.78
CA THR A 36 -17.62 8.57 13.59
C THR A 36 -18.67 7.47 13.81
N TYR A 37 -18.49 6.30 13.18
CA TYR A 37 -19.43 5.19 13.33
C TYR A 37 -19.50 4.65 14.76
N ALA A 38 -18.35 4.58 15.45
CA ALA A 38 -18.30 4.22 16.86
C ALA A 38 -19.07 5.24 17.73
N ALA A 39 -18.90 6.54 17.47
CA ALA A 39 -19.60 7.59 18.20
C ALA A 39 -21.12 7.58 17.97
N THR A 40 -21.58 7.17 16.79
CA THR A 40 -23.01 7.10 16.47
C THR A 40 -23.66 5.75 16.79
N GLY A 41 -22.89 4.75 17.22
CA GLY A 41 -23.38 3.37 17.45
C GLY A 41 -23.74 2.63 16.16
N ASP A 42 -23.15 2.99 15.02
CA ASP A 42 -23.32 2.28 13.75
C ASP A 42 -22.30 1.13 13.66
N ASP A 43 -22.62 0.00 14.28
CA ASP A 43 -21.73 -1.16 14.35
C ASP A 43 -21.44 -1.79 12.98
N ALA A 44 -22.38 -1.67 12.02
CA ALA A 44 -22.19 -2.19 10.68
C ALA A 44 -21.20 -1.33 9.87
N GLY A 45 -21.33 -0.01 9.97
CA GLY A 45 -20.36 0.95 9.43
C GLY A 45 -18.98 0.77 10.06
N LEU A 46 -18.94 0.57 11.39
CA LEU A 46 -17.70 0.37 12.14
C LEU A 46 -16.96 -0.90 11.69
N ASP A 47 -17.64 -2.06 11.58
CA ASP A 47 -17.02 -3.31 11.10
C ASP A 47 -16.43 -3.13 9.70
N TYR A 48 -17.16 -2.47 8.81
CA TYR A 48 -16.68 -2.19 7.46
C TYR A 48 -15.44 -1.29 7.45
N ALA A 49 -15.46 -0.17 8.18
CA ALA A 49 -14.33 0.75 8.30
C ALA A 49 -13.09 0.05 8.85
N MET A 50 -13.25 -0.79 9.88
CA MET A 50 -12.15 -1.56 10.47
C MET A 50 -11.55 -2.56 9.49
N ARG A 51 -12.38 -3.26 8.70
CA ARG A 51 -11.87 -4.19 7.66
C ARG A 51 -11.09 -3.47 6.57
N ARG A 52 -11.55 -2.29 6.12
CA ARG A 52 -10.86 -1.48 5.12
C ARG A 52 -9.57 -0.90 5.67
N LEU A 53 -9.57 -0.39 6.89
CA LEU A 53 -8.37 0.05 7.61
C LEU A 53 -7.31 -1.07 7.62
N ALA A 54 -7.71 -2.28 8.03
CA ALA A 54 -6.81 -3.44 8.06
C ALA A 54 -6.29 -3.81 6.65
N ALA A 55 -7.13 -3.72 5.63
CA ALA A 55 -6.72 -4.01 4.25
C ALA A 55 -5.64 -3.04 3.75
N TYR A 56 -5.84 -1.74 3.93
CA TYR A 56 -4.85 -0.73 3.50
C TYR A 56 -3.55 -0.82 4.29
N THR A 57 -3.63 -1.03 5.61
CA THR A 57 -2.43 -1.24 6.44
C THR A 57 -1.66 -2.49 6.01
N ARG A 58 -2.35 -3.60 5.70
CA ARG A 58 -1.68 -4.81 5.20
C ARG A 58 -1.02 -4.58 3.83
N ALA A 59 -1.67 -3.85 2.93
CA ALA A 59 -1.07 -3.49 1.64
C ALA A 59 0.21 -2.67 1.84
N ALA A 60 0.17 -1.64 2.69
CA ALA A 60 1.34 -0.84 3.02
C ALA A 60 2.48 -1.67 3.63
N LEU A 61 2.16 -2.62 4.52
CA LEU A 61 3.15 -3.51 5.14
C LEU A 61 3.78 -4.49 4.13
N GLY A 62 2.97 -5.03 3.21
CA GLY A 62 3.47 -5.88 2.12
C GLY A 62 4.46 -5.12 1.25
N THR A 63 4.09 -3.93 0.78
CA THR A 63 4.97 -3.10 -0.04
C THR A 63 6.20 -2.60 0.72
N LEU A 64 6.11 -2.39 2.04
CA LEU A 64 7.27 -2.08 2.86
C LEU A 64 8.26 -3.25 2.93
N ALA A 65 7.77 -4.49 2.89
CA ALA A 65 8.64 -5.67 2.78
C ALA A 65 9.36 -5.68 1.42
N ASP A 66 8.64 -5.43 0.32
CA ASP A 66 9.22 -5.35 -1.03
C ASP A 66 10.29 -4.25 -1.12
N LEU A 67 10.00 -3.06 -0.59
CA LEU A 67 10.96 -1.94 -0.51
C LEU A 67 12.22 -2.32 0.26
N LYS A 68 12.11 -3.13 1.32
CA LYS A 68 13.27 -3.63 2.05
C LYS A 68 14.05 -4.61 1.18
N THR A 69 13.38 -5.54 0.50
CA THR A 69 14.04 -6.51 -0.39
C THR A 69 14.82 -5.82 -1.49
N GLU A 70 14.23 -4.85 -2.21
CA GLU A 70 14.94 -4.10 -3.25
C GLU A 70 16.17 -3.35 -2.73
N LYS A 71 16.08 -2.74 -1.54
CA LYS A 71 17.21 -2.01 -0.93
C LYS A 71 18.38 -2.91 -0.52
N HIS A 72 18.14 -4.19 -0.24
CA HIS A 72 19.19 -5.12 0.14
C HIS A 72 19.78 -5.87 -1.07
N GLY A 73 19.43 -5.45 -2.29
CA GLY A 73 19.90 -6.00 -3.54
C GLY A 73 19.01 -7.15 -4.00
N GLY A 74 18.17 -6.88 -5.00
CA GLY A 74 17.64 -7.92 -5.89
C GLY A 74 18.79 -8.62 -6.61
N ALA A 75 19.50 -9.48 -5.89
CA ALA A 75 20.55 -10.37 -6.34
C ALA A 75 19.97 -11.78 -6.44
N ASP A 76 19.10 -11.99 -7.41
CA ASP A 76 19.08 -13.24 -8.18
C ASP A 76 18.21 -13.01 -9.41
N GLU A 77 18.79 -12.33 -10.40
CA GLU A 77 18.33 -12.47 -11.76
C GLU A 77 18.64 -13.93 -12.14
N CYS A 78 17.61 -14.77 -12.11
CA CYS A 78 17.59 -16.11 -12.69
C CYS A 78 18.23 -16.07 -14.10
N ALA A 79 19.53 -16.33 -14.16
CA ALA A 79 20.27 -16.68 -15.36
C ALA A 79 20.80 -18.10 -15.16
N ALA A 80 19.87 -19.06 -15.25
CA ALA A 80 20.13 -20.46 -15.55
C ALA A 80 19.72 -20.71 -17.01
#